data_AF-A0A7W6KC84-F1
#
_entry.id   AF-A0A7W6KC84-F1
#
_cell.length_a   1.000
_cell.length_b   1.000
_cell.length_c   1.000
_cell.angle_alpha   90.00
_cell.angle_beta   90.00
_cell.angle_gamma   90.00
#
_symmetry.space_group_name_H-M   'P 1'
#
loop_
_entity.id
_entity.type
_entity.pdbx_description
1 polymer ?
#
loop_
_entity_poly.entity_id
_entity_poly.type
_entity_poly.pdbx_seq_one_letter_code
_entity_poly.pdbx_strand_id
1 'polypeptide(L)' 'MAKEKKKSKKKKDKKKGKKKNKLGVKNSLVNNINARKKKGKSRSKKKSKISKKAYKKMQEGWKK' A
#
# COMPACT_ATOMS: atom_id res chain seq x y z
N MET A 1 -43.08 -20.60 16.77
CA MET A 1 -41.94 -20.88 15.85
C MET A 1 -40.82 -19.87 16.13
N ALA A 2 -39.83 -20.28 16.91
CA ALA A 2 -38.75 -19.40 17.36
C ALA A 2 -37.85 -18.98 16.18
N LYS A 3 -37.70 -17.67 15.98
CA LYS A 3 -36.82 -17.10 14.94
C LYS A 3 -35.36 -17.35 15.33
N GLU A 4 -34.74 -18.30 14.64
CA GLU A 4 -33.32 -18.62 14.72
C GLU A 4 -32.48 -17.41 14.27
N LYS A 5 -31.95 -16.64 15.23
CA LYS A 5 -31.01 -15.56 14.94
C LYS A 5 -29.70 -16.19 14.46
N LYS A 6 -29.46 -16.20 13.14
CA LYS A 6 -28.14 -16.44 12.53
C LYS A 6 -27.10 -15.55 13.19
N LYS A 7 -26.34 -16.09 14.15
CA LYS A 7 -25.10 -15.49 14.67
C LYS A 7 -24.14 -15.39 13.48
N SER A 8 -24.07 -14.22 12.86
CA SER A 8 -23.05 -13.90 11.88
C SER A 8 -21.69 -14.11 12.55
N LYS A 9 -20.97 -15.15 12.11
CA LYS A 9 -19.60 -15.44 12.58
C LYS A 9 -18.75 -14.20 12.30
N LYS A 10 -18.51 -13.42 13.36
CA LYS A 10 -17.56 -12.29 13.40
C LYS A 10 -16.26 -12.79 12.78
N LYS A 11 -15.88 -12.23 11.62
CA LYS A 11 -14.58 -12.53 10.98
C LYS A 11 -13.51 -12.25 12.02
N LYS A 12 -12.86 -13.32 12.50
CA LYS A 12 -11.74 -13.24 13.42
C LYS A 12 -10.64 -12.49 12.70
N ASP A 13 -10.42 -11.23 13.05
CA ASP A 13 -9.30 -10.44 12.57
C ASP A 13 -8.03 -11.22 12.89
N LYS A 14 -7.49 -11.94 11.90
CA LYS A 14 -6.17 -12.54 12.00
C LYS A 14 -5.21 -11.36 12.19
N LYS A 15 -4.86 -11.09 13.44
CA LYS A 15 -3.80 -10.16 13.85
C LYS A 15 -2.54 -10.67 13.14
N LYS A 16 -2.29 -10.19 11.92
CA LYS A 16 -1.11 -10.55 11.14
C LYS A 16 0.07 -10.16 12.01
N GLY A 17 0.75 -11.17 12.57
CA GLY A 17 1.99 -10.98 13.30
C GLY A 17 2.85 -9.99 12.54
N LYS A 18 3.49 -9.05 13.25
CA LYS A 18 4.26 -7.94 12.66
C LYS A 18 5.37 -8.56 11.78
N LYS A 19 5.09 -8.85 10.50
CA LYS A 19 6.06 -9.40 9.54
C LYS A 19 7.08 -8.30 9.26
N LYS A 20 8.13 -8.30 10.08
CA LYS A 20 9.31 -7.46 9.92
C LYS A 20 10.23 -8.13 8.88
N ASN A 21 11.00 -7.35 8.14
CA ASN A 21 12.03 -7.88 7.25
C ASN A 21 13.29 -8.34 8.03
N LYS A 22 14.32 -8.84 7.35
CA LYS A 22 15.61 -9.27 7.93
C LYS A 22 16.30 -8.20 8.80
N LEU A 23 15.95 -6.92 8.61
CA LEU A 23 16.44 -5.76 9.38
C LEU A 23 15.49 -5.35 10.53
N GLY A 24 14.45 -6.14 10.84
CA GLY A 24 13.49 -5.82 11.90
C GLY A 24 12.49 -4.71 11.58
N VAL A 25 12.48 -4.19 10.35
CA VAL A 25 11.64 -3.06 9.93
C VAL A 25 10.27 -3.56 9.45
N LYS A 26 9.21 -3.07 10.08
CA LYS A 26 7.82 -3.46 9.81
C LYS A 26 7.31 -2.99 8.43
N ASN A 27 7.85 -1.86 7.93
CA ASN A 27 7.43 -1.19 6.71
C ASN A 27 8.64 -0.80 5.84
N SER A 28 9.56 -1.73 5.58
CA SER A 28 10.72 -1.40 4.75
C SER A 28 10.30 -0.90 3.36
N LEU A 29 11.07 0.03 2.82
CA LEU A 29 10.81 0.60 1.50
C LEU A 29 10.70 -0.50 0.43
N VAL A 30 11.61 -1.47 0.45
CA VAL A 30 11.61 -2.65 -0.44
C VAL A 30 10.32 -3.47 -0.31
N ASN A 31 9.86 -3.74 0.91
CA ASN A 31 8.62 -4.49 1.12
C ASN A 31 7.40 -3.74 0.62
N ASN A 32 7.35 -2.42 0.81
CA ASN A 32 6.26 -1.58 0.30
C ASN A 32 6.24 -1.56 -1.23
N ILE A 33 7.41 -1.47 -1.87
CA ILE A 33 7.55 -1.54 -3.33
C ILE A 33 7.04 -2.89 -3.85
N ASN A 34 7.53 -4.00 -3.29
CA ASN A 34 7.14 -5.35 -3.71
C ASN A 34 5.65 -5.62 -3.46
N ALA A 35 5.11 -5.15 -2.33
CA ALA A 35 3.69 -5.25 -2.05
C ALA A 35 2.84 -4.45 -3.05
N ARG A 36 3.31 -3.30 -3.53
CA ARG A 36 2.61 -2.51 -4.56
C ARG A 36 2.71 -3.15 -5.95
N LYS A 37 3.87 -3.70 -6.30
CA LYS A 37 4.08 -4.49 -7.53
C LYS A 37 3.13 -5.70 -7.56
N LYS A 38 3.13 -6.53 -6.51
CA LYS A 38 2.22 -7.69 -6.39
C LYS A 38 0.74 -7.33 -6.42
N LYS A 39 0.37 -6.15 -5.92
CA LYS A 39 -1.01 -5.65 -5.96
C LYS A 39 -1.39 -5.04 -7.33
N GLY A 40 -0.45 -4.89 -8.27
CA GLY A 40 -0.68 -4.19 -9.54
C GLY A 40 -1.08 -2.72 -9.40
N LYS A 41 -0.83 -2.10 -8.23
CA LYS A 41 -1.32 -0.74 -7.92
C LYS A 41 -0.34 0.31 -8.41
N SER A 42 -0.45 0.68 -9.68
CA SER A 42 0.14 1.93 -10.18
C SER A 42 -0.61 3.14 -9.59
N ARG A 43 0.12 4.21 -9.26
CA ARG A 43 -0.52 5.48 -8.92
C ARG A 43 -0.84 6.17 -10.24
N SER A 44 -2.13 6.44 -10.49
CA SER A 44 -2.50 7.26 -11.63
C SER A 44 -1.86 8.64 -11.51
N LYS A 45 -1.42 9.23 -12.63
CA LYS A 45 -0.84 10.58 -12.66
C LYS A 45 -1.81 11.63 -12.09
N LYS A 46 -3.12 11.39 -12.20
CA LYS A 46 -4.19 12.20 -11.60
C LYS A 46 -4.10 12.30 -10.06
N LYS A 47 -3.57 11.26 -9.38
CA LYS A 47 -3.34 11.23 -7.93
C LYS A 47 -1.92 11.64 -7.53
N SER A 48 -1.14 12.21 -8.46
CA SER A 48 0.17 12.74 -8.13
C SER A 48 0.01 14.03 -7.33
N LYS A 49 0.86 14.20 -6.31
CA LYS A 49 0.93 15.46 -5.54
C LYS A 49 1.89 16.47 -6.17
N ILE A 50 2.55 16.08 -7.26
CA ILE A 50 3.57 16.88 -7.92
C ILE A 50 2.87 17.70 -9.01
N SER A 51 2.96 19.02 -8.90
CA SER A 51 2.43 19.90 -9.93
C SER A 51 3.23 19.78 -11.23
N LYS A 52 2.62 20.12 -12.37
CA LYS A 52 3.33 20.12 -13.67
C LYS A 52 4.59 20.99 -13.63
N LYS A 53 4.54 22.13 -12.94
CA LYS A 53 5.69 23.05 -12.77
C LYS A 53 6.81 22.39 -11.96
N ALA A 54 6.47 21.74 -10.84
CA ALA A 54 7.44 21.05 -10.00
C ALA A 54 8.10 19.86 -10.75
N TYR A 55 7.34 19.14 -11.57
CA TYR A 55 7.90 18.05 -12.38
C TYR A 55 8.91 18.56 -13.41
N LYS A 56 8.60 19.65 -14.13
CA LYS A 56 9.54 20.25 -15.11
C LYS A 56 10.86 20.66 -14.45
N LYS A 57 10.82 21.35 -13.31
CA LYS A 57 12.02 21.74 -12.55
C LYS A 57 12.88 20.53 -12.14
N MET A 58 12.25 19.42 -11.77
CA MET A 58 12.98 18.19 -11.42
C MET A 58 13.69 17.56 -12.62
N GLN A 59 13.14 17.72 -13.84
CA GLN A 59 13.72 17.17 -15.07
C GLN A 59 14.93 17.96 -15.59
N GLU A 60 15.06 19.24 -15.23
CA GLU A 60 16.16 20.10 -15.69
C GLU A 60 17.55 19.58 -15.27
N GLY A 61 17.64 18.85 -14.15
CA GLY A 61 18.88 18.22 -13.68
C GLY A 61 19.11 16.80 -14.18
N TRP A 62 18.24 16.25 -15.02
CA TRP A 62 18.42 14.90 -15.55
C TRP A 62 19.39 14.94 -16.73
N LYS A 63 20.51 14.21 -16.63
CA LYS A 63 21.43 14.00 -17.75
C LYS A 63 20.66 13.32 -18.89
N LYS A 64 20.86 13.82 -20.12
CA LYS A 64 20.26 13.27 -21.33
C LYS A 64 20.90 11.94 -21.71
#